data_AF-A0A6B2G4K6-F1
#
_entry.id   AF-A0A6B2G4K6-F1
#
_cell.length_a   1.000
_cell.length_b   1.000
_cell.length_c   1.000
_cell.angle_alpha   90.00
_cell.angle_beta   90.00
_cell.angle_gamma   90.00
#
_symmetry.space_group_name_H-M   'P 1'
#
loop_
_entity.id
_entity.type
_entity.pdbx_description
1 polymer ?
#
loop_
_entity_poly.entity_id
_entity_poly.type
_entity_poly.pdbx_seq_one_letter_code
_entity_poly.pdbx_strand_id
1 'polypeptide(L)'
;GATNTWNDNCYFFTMSLPGWVHCNDCFYDSDSGVVFYLTSCGHIMCQCCVDSTSSSICKLCSHNGNIVEINSNMRPDIAALFSDPLSVLQKSFQHVAKIILSCVEPFITNLSTIFAYCVR
;
A
#
# COMPACT_ATOMS: atom_id res chain seq x y z
N GLY A 1 -18.48 -27.22 7.44
CA GLY A 1 -18.60 -26.11 8.40
C GLY A 1 -17.23 -25.82 8.96
N ALA A 2 -16.60 -24.74 8.53
CA ALA A 2 -15.37 -24.26 9.15
C ALA A 2 -15.80 -23.28 10.25
N THR A 3 -15.63 -23.69 11.50
CA THR A 3 -15.87 -22.84 12.67
C THR A 3 -14.79 -21.78 12.70
N ASN A 4 -15.18 -20.53 12.47
CA ASN A 4 -14.40 -19.34 12.77
C ASN A 4 -14.24 -19.22 14.29
N THR A 5 -13.30 -19.98 14.85
CA THR A 5 -12.81 -19.77 16.21
C THR A 5 -11.96 -18.51 16.20
N TRP A 6 -12.57 -17.38 16.54
CA TRP A 6 -11.89 -16.13 16.82
C TRP A 6 -10.88 -16.37 17.94
N ASN A 7 -9.59 -16.22 17.63
CA ASN A 7 -8.53 -16.42 18.61
C ASN A 7 -8.21 -15.05 19.21
N ASP A 8 -8.65 -14.82 20.45
CA ASP A 8 -8.43 -13.55 21.19
C ASP A 8 -6.94 -13.27 21.49
N ASN A 9 -6.02 -14.10 21.00
CA ASN A 9 -4.58 -14.00 21.22
C ASN A 9 -3.83 -13.21 20.12
N CYS A 10 -4.52 -12.66 19.12
CA CYS A 10 -3.86 -11.96 18.00
C CYS A 10 -3.47 -10.50 18.33
N TYR A 11 -3.90 -9.95 19.47
CA TYR A 11 -3.69 -8.55 19.85
C TYR A 11 -2.31 -8.37 20.51
N PHE A 12 -1.36 -7.77 19.79
CA PHE A 12 -0.13 -7.23 20.38
C PHE A 12 -0.15 -5.71 20.21
N PHE A 13 0.29 -4.93 21.20
CA PHE A 13 0.20 -3.47 21.12
C PHE A 13 1.27 -2.93 20.15
N THR A 14 0.96 -2.82 18.86
CA THR A 14 1.89 -2.32 17.82
C THR A 14 1.28 -1.17 17.02
N MET A 15 2.14 -0.36 16.36
CA MET A 15 1.71 0.74 15.48
C MET A 15 0.70 0.22 14.45
N SER A 16 -0.41 0.94 14.28
CA SER A 16 -1.48 0.61 13.34
C SER A 16 -0.99 0.71 11.90
N LEU A 17 -1.17 -0.35 11.12
CA LEU A 17 -1.01 -0.32 9.67
C LEU A 17 -2.16 0.49 9.02
N PRO A 18 -2.04 0.89 7.74
CA PRO A 18 -3.14 1.53 7.04
C PRO A 18 -4.38 0.62 7.04
N GLY A 19 -5.57 1.18 7.31
CA GLY A 19 -6.82 0.42 7.45
C GLY A 19 -7.30 -0.34 6.20
N TRP A 20 -6.57 -0.28 5.08
CA TRP A 20 -6.82 -1.13 3.91
C TRP A 20 -6.05 -2.46 3.98
N VAL A 21 -5.06 -2.58 4.85
CA VAL A 21 -4.29 -3.81 5.07
C VAL A 21 -5.11 -4.79 5.91
N HIS A 22 -5.28 -6.00 5.39
CA HIS A 22 -6.00 -7.10 6.01
C HIS A 22 -5.32 -8.42 5.69
N CYS A 23 -5.65 -9.48 6.43
CA CYS A 23 -5.14 -10.82 6.16
C CYS A 23 -5.88 -11.42 4.96
N ASN A 24 -5.14 -11.97 4.00
CA ASN A 24 -5.72 -12.58 2.81
C ASN A 24 -6.37 -13.96 3.07
N ASP A 25 -6.18 -14.55 4.24
CA ASP A 25 -6.77 -15.85 4.65
C ASP A 25 -8.03 -15.65 5.49
N CYS A 26 -7.97 -14.82 6.54
CA CYS A 26 -9.07 -14.63 7.48
C CYS A 26 -9.78 -13.27 7.37
N PHE A 27 -9.35 -12.38 6.48
CA PHE A 27 -9.89 -11.04 6.26
C PHE A 27 -9.88 -10.10 7.46
N TYR A 28 -9.14 -10.46 8.52
CA TYR A 28 -8.97 -9.61 9.69
C TYR A 28 -8.15 -8.36 9.34
N ASP A 29 -8.64 -7.19 9.72
CA ASP A 29 -8.05 -5.90 9.41
C ASP A 29 -7.04 -5.43 10.47
N SER A 30 -6.44 -4.28 10.24
CA SER A 30 -5.37 -3.71 11.05
C SER A 30 -5.82 -2.76 12.15
N ASP A 31 -7.13 -2.55 12.33
CA ASP A 31 -7.67 -1.61 13.35
C ASP A 31 -7.45 -2.10 14.79
N SER A 32 -6.95 -3.34 14.93
CA SER A 32 -6.89 -4.09 16.17
C SER A 32 -5.45 -4.35 16.64
N GLY A 33 -4.44 -3.70 16.04
CA GLY A 33 -3.04 -3.85 16.47
C GLY A 33 -2.43 -5.22 16.15
N VAL A 34 -2.99 -5.95 15.19
CA VAL A 34 -2.46 -7.26 14.82
C VAL A 34 -1.19 -7.09 13.98
N VAL A 35 -0.19 -7.94 14.24
CA VAL A 35 1.03 -7.98 13.42
C VAL A 35 0.73 -8.69 12.10
N PHE A 36 1.17 -8.08 11.00
CA PHE A 36 1.02 -8.64 9.66
C PHE A 36 2.37 -9.01 9.06
N TYR A 37 2.33 -9.97 8.16
CA TYR A 37 3.46 -10.51 7.44
C TYR A 37 3.17 -10.52 5.94
N LEU A 38 4.20 -10.25 5.13
CA LEU A 38 4.19 -10.38 3.68
C LEU A 38 5.00 -11.61 3.28
N THR A 39 4.39 -12.50 2.50
CA THR A 39 5.09 -13.68 1.95
C THR A 39 5.79 -13.35 0.64
N SER A 40 6.79 -14.15 0.24
CA SER A 40 7.48 -13.99 -1.06
C SER A 40 6.57 -14.12 -2.28
N CYS A 41 5.43 -14.79 -2.15
CA CYS A 41 4.41 -14.87 -3.20
C CYS A 41 3.39 -13.72 -3.15
N GLY A 42 3.56 -12.75 -2.25
CA GLY A 42 2.79 -11.51 -2.20
C GLY A 42 1.50 -11.58 -1.37
N HIS A 43 1.25 -12.67 -0.63
CA HIS A 43 0.10 -12.73 0.26
C HIS A 43 0.39 -12.06 1.61
N ILE A 44 -0.60 -11.32 2.11
CA ILE A 44 -0.56 -10.68 3.43
C ILE A 44 -1.22 -11.63 4.44
N MET A 45 -0.55 -11.91 5.55
CA MET A 45 -1.02 -12.85 6.58
C MET A 45 -0.91 -12.21 7.96
N CYS A 46 -1.93 -12.36 8.81
CA CYS A 46 -1.80 -11.98 10.22
C CYS A 46 -0.96 -13.00 10.98
N GLN A 47 -0.42 -12.60 12.13
CA GLN A 47 0.33 -13.45 13.06
C GLN A 47 -0.34 -14.81 13.28
N CYS A 48 -1.64 -14.80 13.59
CA CYS A 48 -2.40 -16.01 13.88
C CYS A 48 -2.48 -16.99 12.70
N CYS A 49 -2.54 -16.48 11.46
CA CYS A 49 -2.50 -17.34 10.28
C CYS A 49 -1.08 -17.87 9.99
N VAL A 50 -0.04 -17.09 10.28
CA VAL A 50 1.36 -17.53 10.17
C VAL A 50 1.65 -18.63 11.19
N ASP A 51 1.31 -18.42 12.46
CA ASP A 51 1.54 -19.37 13.56
C ASP A 51 0.81 -20.70 13.37
N SER A 52 -0.29 -20.70 12.61
CA SER A 52 -1.02 -21.92 12.25
C SER A 52 -0.31 -22.79 11.20
N THR A 53 0.84 -22.35 10.68
CA THR A 53 1.60 -23.01 9.61
C THR A 53 3.09 -23.12 9.93
N SER A 54 3.83 -23.93 9.17
CA SER A 54 5.29 -23.93 9.25
C SER A 54 5.86 -22.58 8.82
N SER A 55 6.93 -22.13 9.47
CA SER A 55 7.53 -20.79 9.40
C SER A 55 8.14 -20.35 8.04
N SER A 56 7.75 -20.97 6.93
CA SER A 56 8.18 -20.60 5.57
C SER A 56 7.17 -20.95 4.48
N ILE A 57 5.96 -21.41 4.81
CA ILE A 57 4.97 -21.81 3.80
C ILE A 57 3.79 -20.86 3.82
N CYS A 58 3.49 -20.28 2.67
CA CYS A 58 2.28 -19.48 2.50
C CYS A 58 1.03 -20.37 2.60
N LYS A 59 0.15 -20.11 3.56
CA LYS A 59 -1.09 -20.87 3.76
C LYS A 59 -2.04 -20.86 2.56
N LEU A 60 -2.03 -19.77 1.78
CA LEU A 60 -2.95 -19.55 0.65
C LEU A 60 -2.57 -20.31 -0.63
N CYS A 61 -1.28 -20.45 -0.93
CA CYS A 61 -0.81 -21.06 -2.18
C CYS A 61 0.27 -22.14 -2.00
N SER A 62 0.60 -22.47 -0.75
CA SER A 62 1.62 -23.47 -0.37
C SER A 62 3.03 -23.19 -0.91
N HIS A 63 3.28 -21.97 -1.43
CA HIS A 63 4.61 -21.57 -1.86
C HIS A 63 5.55 -21.51 -0.66
N ASN A 64 6.69 -22.19 -0.77
CA ASN A 64 7.75 -22.13 0.22
C ASN A 64 8.65 -20.93 -0.07
N GLY A 65 8.77 -20.03 0.89
CA GLY A 65 9.59 -18.84 0.77
C GLY A 65 9.60 -18.00 2.04
N ASN A 66 10.22 -16.83 1.95
CA ASN A 66 10.37 -15.94 3.10
C ASN A 66 9.02 -15.31 3.48
N ILE A 67 8.81 -15.18 4.79
CA ILE A 67 7.71 -14.45 5.41
C ILE A 67 8.35 -13.32 6.20
N VAL A 68 8.06 -12.08 5.84
CA VAL A 68 8.66 -10.88 6.44
C VAL A 68 7.60 -10.04 7.13
N GLU A 69 7.88 -9.54 8.32
CA GLU A 69 6.95 -8.69 9.07
C GLU A 69 6.75 -7.35 8.35
N ILE A 70 5.49 -6.89 8.28
CA ILE A 70 5.12 -5.58 7.77
C ILE A 70 5.31 -4.55 8.87
N ASN A 71 6.45 -3.86 8.85
CA ASN A 71 6.80 -2.82 9.82
C ASN A 71 7.67 -1.72 9.20
N SER A 72 8.05 -0.74 10.02
CA SER A 72 8.86 0.41 9.61
C SER A 72 10.30 0.08 9.21
N ASN A 73 10.77 -1.15 9.47
CA ASN A 73 12.12 -1.61 9.11
C ASN A 73 12.16 -2.29 7.72
N MET A 74 11.04 -2.32 7.00
CA MET A 74 10.99 -2.81 5.62
C MET A 74 11.88 -1.97 4.70
N ARG A 75 12.38 -2.61 3.62
CA ARG A 75 13.07 -1.87 2.57
C ARG A 75 12.13 -0.81 1.97
N PRO A 76 12.62 0.39 1.61
CA PRO A 76 11.78 1.49 1.14
C PRO A 76 10.90 1.15 -0.07
N ASP A 77 11.38 0.31 -0.97
CA ASP A 77 10.65 -0.17 -2.16
C ASP A 77 9.41 -1.00 -1.78
N ILE A 78 9.53 -1.83 -0.74
CA ILE A 78 8.44 -2.66 -0.22
C ILE A 78 7.52 -1.84 0.68
N ALA A 79 8.08 -0.99 1.55
CA ALA A 79 7.31 -0.10 2.42
C ALA A 79 6.39 0.83 1.61
N ALA A 80 6.84 1.29 0.43
CA ALA A 80 6.04 2.13 -0.46
C ALA A 80 4.73 1.45 -0.91
N LEU A 81 4.68 0.12 -0.99
CA LEU A 81 3.46 -0.64 -1.33
C LEU A 81 2.37 -0.44 -0.27
N PHE A 82 2.74 -0.12 0.97
CA PHE A 82 1.84 0.09 2.10
C PHE A 82 1.57 1.57 2.37
N SER A 83 1.79 2.45 1.39
CA SER A 83 1.46 3.87 1.51
C SER A 83 -0.06 4.09 1.47
N ASP A 84 -0.53 5.23 1.99
CA ASP A 84 -1.92 5.65 1.82
C ASP A 84 -2.26 5.78 0.32
N PRO A 85 -3.24 5.01 -0.22
CA PRO A 85 -3.57 5.01 -1.64
C PRO A 85 -4.02 6.39 -2.14
N LEU A 86 -4.73 7.15 -1.30
CA LEU A 86 -5.18 8.49 -1.65
C LEU A 86 -3.99 9.45 -1.82
N SER A 87 -3.02 9.39 -0.91
CA SER A 87 -1.80 10.18 -1.02
C SER A 87 -0.98 9.86 -2.29
N VAL A 88 -0.90 8.58 -2.66
CA VAL A 88 -0.19 8.14 -3.88
C VAL A 88 -0.91 8.65 -5.12
N LEU A 89 -2.23 8.53 -5.14
CA LEU A 89 -3.07 9.00 -6.25
C LEU A 89 -2.96 10.52 -6.41
N GLN A 90 -3.07 11.28 -5.32
CA GLN A 90 -2.95 12.74 -5.32
C GLN A 90 -1.58 13.19 -5.85
N LYS A 91 -0.48 12.60 -5.36
CA LYS A 91 0.88 12.91 -5.84
C LYS A 91 1.02 12.61 -7.33
N SER A 92 0.45 11.50 -7.79
CA SER A 92 0.46 11.12 -9.20
C SER A 92 -0.28 12.14 -10.07
N PHE A 93 -1.48 12.56 -9.65
CA PHE A 93 -2.24 13.60 -10.35
C PHE A 93 -1.50 14.94 -10.37
N GLN A 94 -0.92 15.38 -9.26
CA GLN A 94 -0.14 16.61 -9.19
C GLN A 94 1.07 16.57 -10.14
N HIS A 95 1.75 15.43 -10.23
CA HIS A 95 2.88 15.26 -11.12
C HIS A 95 2.46 15.37 -12.59
N VAL A 96 1.38 14.68 -12.99
CA VAL A 96 0.83 14.77 -14.35
C VAL A 96 0.38 16.19 -14.67
N ALA A 97 -0.34 16.84 -13.75
CA ALA A 97 -0.79 18.23 -13.93
C ALA A 97 0.38 19.19 -14.12
N LYS A 98 1.46 19.04 -13.35
CA LYS A 98 2.68 19.84 -13.48
C LYS A 98 3.32 19.67 -14.86
N ILE A 99 3.41 18.43 -15.36
CA ILE A 99 3.93 18.16 -16.71
C ILE A 99 3.07 18.86 -17.76
N ILE A 100 1.74 18.69 -17.69
CA ILE A 100 0.81 19.34 -18.63
C ILE A 100 1.00 20.86 -18.61
N LEU A 101 1.01 21.47 -17.43
CA LEU A 101 1.20 22.93 -17.28
C LEU A 101 2.53 23.39 -17.85
N SER A 102 3.63 22.65 -17.61
CA SER A 102 4.95 22.99 -18.15
C SER A 102 5.00 22.94 -19.69
N CYS A 103 4.16 22.11 -20.31
CA CYS A 103 4.04 22.04 -21.76
C CYS A 103 3.11 23.13 -22.33
N VAL A 104 2.13 23.61 -21.56
CA VAL A 104 1.06 24.53 -22.04
C VAL A 104 1.40 26.00 -21.77
N GLU A 105 2.06 26.32 -20.66
CA GLU A 105 2.47 27.69 -20.30
C GLU A 105 3.19 28.44 -21.44
N PRO A 106 4.16 27.83 -22.16
CA PRO A 106 4.84 28.50 -23.26
C PRO A 106 3.91 28.86 -24.42
N PHE A 107 2.83 28.09 -24.65
CA PHE A 107 1.88 28.36 -25.73
C PHE A 107 0.90 29.48 -25.36
N ILE A 108 0.38 29.48 -24.12
CA ILE A 108 -0.54 30.52 -23.61
C ILE A 108 0.17 31.89 -23.57
N THR A 109 1.41 31.93 -23.08
CA THR A 109 2.22 33.16 -23.04
C THR A 109 2.55 33.67 -24.43
N ASN A 110 2.84 32.79 -25.39
CA ASN A 110 3.12 33.20 -26.75
C ASN A 110 1.88 33.76 -27.46
N LEU A 111 0.71 33.12 -27.32
CA LEU A 111 -0.57 33.63 -27.84
C LEU A 111 -0.94 35.00 -27.27
N SER A 112 -0.81 35.19 -25.96
CA SER A 112 -1.09 36.48 -25.31
C SER A 112 -0.12 37.59 -25.76
N THR A 113 1.15 37.25 -25.97
CA THR A 113 2.15 38.19 -26.52
C THR A 113 1.85 38.57 -27.97
N ILE A 114 1.49 37.59 -28.81
CA ILE A 114 1.08 37.82 -30.21
C ILE A 114 -0.17 38.72 -30.27
N PHE A 115 -1.16 38.44 -29.43
CA PHE A 115 -2.39 39.25 -29.38
C PHE A 115 -2.11 40.70 -28.95
N ALA A 116 -1.24 40.90 -27.96
CA ALA A 116 -0.80 42.23 -27.54
C ALA A 116 -0.03 42.98 -28.63
N TYR A 117 0.71 42.28 -29.49
CA TYR A 117 1.42 42.86 -30.63
C TYR A 117 0.49 43.21 -31.80
N CYS A 118 -0.48 42.35 -32.14
CA CYS A 118 -1.36 42.55 -33.29
C CYS A 118 -2.48 43.58 -33.06
N VAL A 119 -2.78 43.93 -31.80
CA VAL A 119 -3.82 44.94 -31.45
C VAL A 119 -3.23 46.35 -31.31
N ARG A 120 -1.91 46.53 -31.53
CA ARG A 120 -1.24 47.83 -31.69
C ARG A 120 -1.12 48.21 -33.16
#